data_AF-A0A485LD32-F1
#
_entry.id   AF-A0A485LD32-F1
#
_cell.length_a   1.000
_cell.length_b   1.000
_cell.length_c   1.000
_cell.angle_alpha   90.00
_cell.angle_beta   90.00
_cell.angle_gamma   90.00
#
_symmetry.space_group_name_H-M   'P 1'
#
loop_
_entity.id
_entity.type
_entity.pdbx_description
1 polymer ?
#
loop_
_entity_poly.entity_id
_entity_poly.type
_entity_poly.pdbx_seq_one_letter_code
_entity_poly.pdbx_strand_id
1 'polypeptide(L)'
;MSNEWGRLCLALVDAQFVHLTNMLAAVDLAEYREPSMLLRPREDKLELLRLPEDVVVLKWASHMVHRQILYTDDMLHKPPKPANPDLEFARVQNFTSDLKGLHVLCNILKVIHRAEHAGDNDTDWSLDKVPYLLRIYQCPEYLVEHLTHHMDNPSGDIMFCVLSFLFCEYTSLHPVTCPWDEARTSLDEAKRRWATVRQDWAELDTPFDVTRLVNFTPDTTHVSVVSMAKEALQNAVQMVQYACAARAANMQLWSCVQKRVHAKAIDVLLHRAHTGIPFQMANRRQVRERAIYTKVDALKLHAILGVDVLAEEPKLEAILSEHYEDVQRIFKYYAASDVGDACSMSLDEFYRFLKDCKLLSKALGLAFVKKIFDDLNHQDIDHDEDEEVEFGPTEFVEAIVCVADKRLAAHKGMSLSQRVKKCLLEYILANACRSSTDAFRQQMNSIECKTVFHVYQTTLEQIYRKYAGQMSLNVSGFLAFLEDYALVSDFLSIGDVNHVLKKIQQDTDDLGNEGNGGATNNGYSSTNTDLHAELTFTEFCEAMGAIALYYNRDIFVPVHKRLDELLTKLVTPPAEATIRKTSVSMGMA
;
A
#
# COMPACT_ATOMS: atom_id res chain seq x y z
N MET A 1 -45.09 -51.20 35.48
CA MET A 1 -44.93 -50.82 34.07
C MET A 1 -44.69 -49.32 33.86
N SER A 2 -45.43 -48.39 34.50
CA SER A 2 -45.22 -46.93 34.33
C SER A 2 -43.78 -46.44 34.65
N ASN A 3 -43.22 -46.87 35.79
CA ASN A 3 -41.93 -46.32 36.27
C ASN A 3 -40.69 -46.87 35.53
N GLU A 4 -40.82 -47.99 34.79
CA GLU A 4 -39.71 -48.56 34.02
C GLU A 4 -39.40 -47.74 32.76
N TRP A 5 -40.45 -47.20 32.11
CA TRP A 5 -40.29 -46.30 30.97
C TRP A 5 -39.63 -44.97 31.36
N GLY A 6 -40.01 -44.39 32.52
CA GLY A 6 -39.36 -43.19 33.05
C GLY A 6 -37.87 -43.40 33.34
N ARG A 7 -37.50 -44.55 33.95
CA ARG A 7 -36.09 -44.93 34.18
C ARG A 7 -35.32 -45.12 32.88
N LEU A 8 -35.92 -45.79 31.88
CA LEU A 8 -35.31 -45.94 30.57
C LEU A 8 -35.05 -44.58 29.90
N CYS A 9 -36.02 -43.67 29.94
CA CYS A 9 -35.87 -42.32 29.40
C CYS A 9 -34.74 -41.54 30.08
N LEU A 10 -34.65 -41.58 31.42
CA LEU A 10 -33.55 -40.93 32.15
C LEU A 10 -32.19 -41.57 31.84
N ALA A 11 -32.12 -42.90 31.71
CA ALA A 11 -30.90 -43.60 31.33
C ALA A 11 -30.43 -43.20 29.92
N LEU A 12 -31.35 -42.98 28.97
CA LEU A 12 -31.03 -42.46 27.63
C LEU A 12 -30.51 -41.02 27.69
N VAL A 13 -31.09 -40.18 28.56
CA VAL A 13 -30.59 -38.81 28.80
C VAL A 13 -29.18 -38.83 29.40
N ASP A 14 -28.91 -39.72 30.36
CA ASP A 14 -27.56 -39.89 30.92
C ASP A 14 -26.56 -40.36 29.89
N ALA A 15 -26.93 -41.34 29.06
CA ALA A 15 -26.11 -41.78 27.94
C ALA A 15 -25.80 -40.62 26.98
N GLN A 16 -26.78 -39.77 26.68
CA GLN A 16 -26.59 -38.57 25.86
C GLN A 16 -25.64 -37.57 26.53
N PHE A 17 -25.77 -37.30 27.83
CA PHE A 17 -24.86 -36.40 28.54
C PHE A 17 -23.42 -36.92 28.57
N VAL A 18 -23.23 -38.22 28.79
CA VAL A 18 -21.91 -38.86 28.73
C VAL A 18 -21.34 -38.73 27.32
N HIS A 19 -22.14 -39.00 26.28
CA HIS A 19 -21.71 -38.85 24.90
C HIS A 19 -21.25 -37.41 24.58
N LEU A 20 -22.07 -36.40 24.91
CA LEU A 20 -21.72 -34.99 24.67
C LEU A 20 -20.50 -34.54 25.48
N THR A 21 -20.38 -34.99 26.73
CA THR A 21 -19.22 -34.70 27.58
C THR A 21 -17.96 -35.30 26.97
N ASN A 22 -18.03 -36.54 26.49
CA ASN A 22 -16.92 -37.20 25.82
C ASN A 22 -16.55 -36.51 24.50
N MET A 23 -17.52 -36.01 23.71
CA MET A 23 -17.25 -35.23 22.50
C MET A 23 -16.46 -33.96 22.82
N LEU A 24 -16.85 -33.22 23.86
CA LEU A 24 -16.15 -31.99 24.28
C LEU A 24 -14.78 -32.27 24.93
N ALA A 25 -14.59 -33.46 25.53
CA ALA A 25 -13.36 -33.86 26.20
C ALA A 25 -12.36 -34.57 25.27
N ALA A 26 -12.79 -35.06 24.10
CA ALA A 26 -11.93 -35.74 23.12
C ALA A 26 -10.89 -34.81 22.46
N VAL A 27 -10.90 -33.53 22.80
CA VAL A 27 -10.18 -32.46 22.14
C VAL A 27 -9.64 -31.50 23.18
N ASP A 28 -8.36 -31.19 23.09
CA ASP A 28 -7.80 -30.09 23.84
C ASP A 28 -8.19 -28.75 23.22
N LEU A 29 -8.73 -27.85 24.04
CA LEU A 29 -9.05 -26.47 23.68
C LEU A 29 -7.80 -25.70 23.26
N ALA A 30 -6.64 -26.03 23.82
CA ALA A 30 -5.36 -25.42 23.47
C ALA A 30 -4.95 -25.68 22.01
N GLU A 31 -5.51 -26.70 21.36
CA GLU A 31 -5.28 -27.00 19.94
C GLU A 31 -6.25 -26.27 19.00
N TYR A 32 -7.29 -25.61 19.53
CA TYR A 32 -8.25 -24.88 18.70
C TYR A 32 -7.57 -23.68 18.04
N ARG A 33 -7.83 -23.50 16.75
CA ARG A 33 -7.37 -22.34 15.97
C ARG A 33 -8.56 -21.76 15.23
N GLU A 34 -8.68 -20.44 15.22
CA GLU A 34 -9.70 -19.71 14.47
C GLU A 34 -9.06 -18.88 13.33
N PRO A 35 -8.81 -19.47 12.15
CA PRO A 35 -8.18 -18.75 11.03
C PRO A 35 -9.01 -17.57 10.52
N SER A 36 -10.32 -17.54 10.80
CA SER A 36 -11.19 -16.43 10.42
C SER A 36 -10.81 -15.11 11.10
N MET A 37 -10.02 -15.13 12.17
CA MET A 37 -9.44 -13.93 12.77
C MET A 37 -8.49 -13.16 11.83
N LEU A 38 -8.02 -13.80 10.76
CA LEU A 38 -7.19 -13.16 9.72
C LEU A 38 -8.03 -12.58 8.57
N LEU A 39 -9.36 -12.69 8.65
CA LEU A 39 -10.28 -12.18 7.64
C LEU A 39 -10.82 -10.80 8.05
N ARG A 40 -10.99 -9.92 7.08
CA ARG A 40 -11.72 -8.65 7.27
C ARG A 40 -13.21 -8.92 7.40
N PRO A 41 -13.97 -7.98 8.00
CA PRO A 41 -15.43 -8.04 7.94
C PRO A 41 -15.88 -8.19 6.48
N ARG A 42 -16.76 -9.18 6.21
CA ARG A 42 -17.29 -9.54 4.87
C ARG A 42 -16.38 -10.42 4.00
N GLU A 43 -15.12 -10.66 4.37
CA GLU A 43 -14.30 -11.68 3.70
C GLU A 43 -14.78 -13.09 4.12
N ASP A 44 -14.81 -14.03 3.17
CA ASP A 44 -15.17 -15.42 3.44
C ASP A 44 -13.94 -16.32 3.65
N LYS A 45 -14.15 -17.57 4.03
CA LYS A 45 -13.07 -18.54 4.27
C LYS A 45 -12.28 -18.89 2.99
N LEU A 46 -12.87 -18.73 1.80
CA LEU A 46 -12.21 -19.00 0.53
C LEU A 46 -11.20 -17.90 0.19
N GLU A 47 -11.47 -16.66 0.60
CA GLU A 47 -10.53 -15.56 0.44
C GLU A 47 -9.19 -15.86 1.13
N LEU A 48 -9.19 -16.40 2.35
CA LEU A 48 -7.95 -16.79 3.03
C LEU A 48 -7.13 -17.83 2.23
N LEU A 49 -7.81 -18.72 1.51
CA LEU A 49 -7.16 -19.72 0.65
C LEU A 49 -6.64 -19.12 -0.66
N ARG A 50 -7.17 -17.98 -1.11
CA ARG A 50 -6.70 -17.26 -2.31
C ARG A 50 -5.55 -16.30 -2.01
N LEU A 51 -5.43 -15.84 -0.77
CA LEU A 51 -4.38 -14.90 -0.38
C LEU A 51 -2.99 -15.49 -0.60
N PRO A 52 -2.04 -14.70 -1.14
CA PRO A 52 -0.63 -15.06 -1.17
C PRO A 52 -0.07 -15.33 0.24
N GLU A 53 0.86 -16.27 0.37
CA GLU A 53 1.39 -16.71 1.66
C GLU A 53 2.06 -15.59 2.45
N ASP A 54 2.77 -14.70 1.76
CA ASP A 54 3.40 -13.52 2.35
C ASP A 54 2.36 -12.54 2.91
N VAL A 55 1.19 -12.40 2.25
CA VAL A 55 0.08 -11.58 2.75
C VAL A 55 -0.56 -12.20 3.99
N VAL A 56 -0.71 -13.52 4.04
CA VAL A 56 -1.21 -14.23 5.22
C VAL A 56 -0.31 -13.95 6.43
N VAL A 57 1.01 -14.07 6.26
CA VAL A 57 2.00 -13.81 7.31
C VAL A 57 1.98 -12.34 7.74
N LEU A 58 1.80 -11.38 6.82
CA LEU A 58 1.67 -9.95 7.16
C LEU A 58 0.38 -9.62 7.90
N LYS A 59 -0.76 -10.22 7.51
CA LYS A 59 -2.03 -10.07 8.24
C LYS A 59 -1.89 -10.60 9.66
N TRP A 60 -1.26 -11.76 9.83
CA TRP A 60 -0.98 -12.32 11.16
C TRP A 60 -0.02 -11.44 11.97
N ALA A 61 1.09 -10.98 11.38
CA ALA A 61 2.03 -10.08 12.05
C ALA A 61 1.34 -8.78 12.53
N SER A 62 0.46 -8.22 11.70
CA SER A 62 -0.34 -7.04 12.04
C SER A 62 -1.30 -7.30 13.20
N HIS A 63 -1.99 -8.45 13.19
CA HIS A 63 -2.85 -8.91 14.29
C HIS A 63 -2.06 -9.05 15.60
N MET A 64 -0.87 -9.66 15.56
CA MET A 64 0.00 -9.81 16.74
C MET A 64 0.46 -8.46 17.30
N VAL A 65 0.87 -7.53 16.44
CA VAL A 65 1.24 -6.16 16.85
C VAL A 65 0.03 -5.43 17.46
N HIS A 66 -1.16 -5.59 16.88
CA HIS A 66 -2.36 -4.98 17.42
C HIS A 66 -2.69 -5.51 18.83
N ARG A 67 -2.58 -6.82 19.04
CA ARG A 67 -2.74 -7.43 20.37
C ARG A 67 -1.75 -6.87 21.39
N GLN A 68 -0.49 -6.68 20.99
CA GLN A 68 0.50 -6.05 21.88
C GLN A 68 0.09 -4.64 22.29
N ILE A 69 -0.47 -3.84 21.37
CA ILE A 69 -0.97 -2.49 21.67
C ILE A 69 -2.13 -2.56 22.67
N LEU A 70 -3.08 -3.47 22.47
CA LEU A 70 -4.21 -3.64 23.39
C LEU A 70 -3.73 -4.02 24.80
N TYR A 71 -2.75 -4.92 24.93
CA TYR A 71 -2.16 -5.24 26.22
C TYR A 71 -1.47 -4.03 26.87
N THR A 72 -0.78 -3.21 26.10
CA THR A 72 -0.14 -2.00 26.62
C THR A 72 -1.17 -0.96 27.05
N ASP A 73 -2.26 -0.78 26.32
CA ASP A 73 -3.31 0.18 26.68
C ASP A 73 -4.11 -0.27 27.92
N ASP A 74 -4.34 -1.58 28.10
CA ASP A 74 -4.96 -2.16 29.31
C ASP A 74 -4.09 -1.93 30.56
N MET A 75 -2.77 -2.18 30.44
CA MET A 75 -1.80 -1.88 31.50
C MET A 75 -1.73 -0.40 31.86
N LEU A 76 -2.01 0.48 30.91
CA LEU A 76 -2.05 1.93 31.11
C LEU A 76 -3.45 2.46 31.48
N HIS A 77 -4.43 1.56 31.68
CA HIS A 77 -5.83 1.89 31.99
C HIS A 77 -6.46 2.90 31.04
N LYS A 78 -6.09 2.84 29.76
CA LYS A 78 -6.69 3.71 28.73
C LYS A 78 -8.05 3.17 28.32
N PRO A 79 -9.01 4.05 27.98
CA PRO A 79 -10.32 3.61 27.49
C PRO A 79 -10.15 2.83 26.17
N PRO A 80 -10.89 1.72 26.00
CA PRO A 80 -10.80 0.92 24.78
C PRO A 80 -11.24 1.76 23.59
N LYS A 81 -10.34 1.90 22.61
CA LYS A 81 -10.67 2.54 21.33
C LYS A 81 -11.57 1.60 20.52
N PRO A 82 -12.52 2.13 19.73
CA PRO A 82 -13.32 1.30 18.82
C PRO A 82 -12.39 0.53 17.89
N ALA A 83 -12.62 -0.78 17.76
CA ALA A 83 -11.86 -1.64 16.87
C ALA A 83 -12.12 -1.20 15.43
N ASN A 84 -11.12 -0.57 14.79
CA ASN A 84 -11.13 -0.37 13.35
C ASN A 84 -10.34 -1.54 12.72
N PRO A 85 -11.02 -2.53 12.11
CA PRO A 85 -10.37 -3.71 11.55
C PRO A 85 -9.41 -3.34 10.41
N ASP A 86 -9.67 -2.26 9.66
CA ASP A 86 -8.74 -1.81 8.62
C ASP A 86 -7.43 -1.29 9.23
N LEU A 87 -7.50 -0.63 10.38
CA LEU A 87 -6.31 -0.18 11.13
C LEU A 87 -5.53 -1.38 11.70
N GLU A 88 -6.22 -2.44 12.12
CA GLU A 88 -5.60 -3.67 12.61
C GLU A 88 -4.78 -4.35 11.52
N PHE A 89 -5.34 -4.55 10.33
CA PHE A 89 -4.66 -5.25 9.23
C PHE A 89 -3.68 -4.39 8.43
N ALA A 90 -3.61 -3.08 8.69
CA ALA A 90 -2.73 -2.15 7.99
C ALA A 90 -1.40 -1.86 8.72
N ARG A 91 -1.16 -2.41 9.91
CA ARG A 91 0.02 -2.06 10.74
C ARG A 91 1.35 -2.52 10.17
N VAL A 92 1.39 -3.70 9.56
CA VAL A 92 2.59 -4.29 8.96
C VAL A 92 2.26 -4.69 7.53
N GLN A 93 2.90 -4.04 6.57
CA GLN A 93 2.58 -4.18 5.15
C GLN A 93 3.76 -4.70 4.33
N ASN A 94 5.00 -4.56 4.80
CA ASN A 94 6.19 -4.98 4.07
C ASN A 94 7.22 -5.67 4.95
N PHE A 95 7.88 -6.68 4.38
CA PHE A 95 8.98 -7.38 5.05
C PHE A 95 10.30 -6.59 5.06
N THR A 96 10.43 -5.56 4.23
CA THR A 96 11.67 -4.78 4.08
C THR A 96 11.65 -3.49 4.90
N SER A 97 10.65 -2.63 4.70
CA SER A 97 10.57 -1.33 5.40
C SER A 97 10.08 -1.47 6.84
N ASP A 98 9.01 -2.23 7.06
CA ASP A 98 8.28 -2.19 8.34
C ASP A 98 8.91 -3.10 9.39
N LEU A 99 9.66 -4.12 8.96
CA LEU A 99 10.37 -5.07 9.83
C LEU A 99 11.81 -4.65 10.13
N LYS A 100 12.25 -3.49 9.63
CA LYS A 100 13.59 -2.95 9.90
C LYS A 100 13.76 -2.69 11.40
N GLY A 101 14.95 -2.99 11.93
CA GLY A 101 15.26 -2.79 13.35
C GLY A 101 14.55 -3.74 14.32
N LEU A 102 13.93 -4.83 13.83
CA LEU A 102 13.35 -5.92 14.63
C LEU A 102 12.22 -5.51 15.60
N HIS A 103 11.72 -4.27 15.56
CA HIS A 103 10.68 -3.80 16.48
C HIS A 103 9.38 -4.59 16.37
N VAL A 104 8.93 -4.87 15.14
CA VAL A 104 7.74 -5.70 14.91
C VAL A 104 7.96 -7.12 15.44
N LEU A 105 9.11 -7.73 15.15
CA LEU A 105 9.43 -9.07 15.64
C LEU A 105 9.46 -9.10 17.17
N CYS A 106 10.04 -8.09 17.82
CA CYS A 106 10.04 -7.95 19.27
C CYS A 106 8.63 -7.88 19.84
N ASN A 107 7.72 -7.11 19.23
CA ASN A 107 6.31 -7.06 19.66
C ASN A 107 5.60 -8.40 19.49
N ILE A 108 5.88 -9.14 18.41
CA ILE A 108 5.32 -10.48 18.21
C ILE A 108 5.82 -11.44 19.30
N LEU A 109 7.12 -11.44 19.56
CA LEU A 109 7.74 -12.28 20.60
C LEU A 109 7.21 -11.93 22.01
N LYS A 110 6.90 -10.67 22.30
CA LYS A 110 6.22 -10.26 23.54
C LYS A 110 4.87 -10.94 23.72
N VAL A 111 4.06 -10.97 22.67
CA VAL A 111 2.74 -11.60 22.74
C VAL A 111 2.87 -13.12 22.88
N ILE A 112 3.77 -13.75 22.11
CA ILE A 112 4.05 -15.19 22.24
C ILE A 112 4.52 -15.52 23.65
N HIS A 113 5.47 -14.76 24.19
CA HIS A 113 6.01 -15.00 25.52
C HIS A 113 4.95 -14.93 26.61
N ARG A 114 4.06 -13.93 26.56
CA ARG A 114 2.95 -13.79 27.50
C ARG A 114 1.92 -14.92 27.38
N ALA A 115 1.69 -15.42 26.16
CA ALA A 115 0.79 -16.55 25.95
C ALA A 115 1.34 -17.84 26.55
N GLU A 116 2.65 -18.08 26.41
CA GLU A 116 3.33 -19.28 26.93
C GLU A 116 3.62 -19.20 28.44
N HIS A 117 3.86 -18.00 28.97
CA HIS A 117 4.26 -17.76 30.37
C HIS A 117 3.25 -16.86 31.08
N ALA A 118 1.99 -17.31 31.15
CA ALA A 118 0.92 -16.57 31.81
C ALA A 118 1.29 -16.20 33.26
N GLY A 119 1.50 -14.91 33.52
CA GLY A 119 1.85 -14.37 34.85
C GLY A 119 3.27 -13.83 34.98
N ASP A 120 4.14 -14.03 33.97
CA ASP A 120 5.48 -13.42 33.96
C ASP A 120 5.43 -12.03 33.31
N ASN A 121 5.51 -11.00 34.16
CA ASN A 121 5.60 -9.60 33.73
C ASN A 121 7.08 -9.21 33.63
N ASP A 122 7.89 -9.95 32.85
CA ASP A 122 9.26 -9.51 32.56
C ASP A 122 9.16 -8.15 31.84
N THR A 123 9.64 -7.12 32.55
CA THR A 123 9.56 -5.72 32.12
C THR A 123 10.78 -5.32 31.30
N ASP A 124 11.84 -6.14 31.28
CA ASP A 124 13.08 -5.83 30.60
C ASP A 124 13.11 -6.39 29.18
N TRP A 125 12.55 -5.66 28.21
CA TRP A 125 12.58 -6.06 26.81
C TRP A 125 13.60 -5.23 26.03
N SER A 126 14.67 -5.89 25.57
CA SER A 126 15.67 -5.32 24.67
C SER A 126 15.72 -6.07 23.33
N LEU A 127 16.25 -5.42 22.29
CA LEU A 127 16.44 -6.06 20.98
C LEU A 127 17.45 -7.23 21.05
N ASP A 128 18.39 -7.18 22.00
CA ASP A 128 19.41 -8.22 22.21
C ASP A 128 18.82 -9.54 22.72
N LYS A 129 17.61 -9.51 23.31
CA LYS A 129 16.89 -10.72 23.72
C LYS A 129 16.25 -11.45 22.53
N VAL A 130 16.12 -10.83 21.35
CA VAL A 130 15.43 -11.44 20.20
C VAL A 130 16.05 -12.77 19.76
N PRO A 131 17.38 -12.88 19.52
CA PRO A 131 17.98 -14.16 19.15
C PRO A 131 17.85 -15.22 20.24
N TYR A 132 17.96 -14.83 21.51
CA TYR A 132 17.79 -15.74 22.65
C TYR A 132 16.38 -16.33 22.71
N LEU A 133 15.36 -15.48 22.60
CA LEU A 133 13.96 -15.91 22.58
C LEU A 133 13.66 -16.81 21.38
N LEU A 134 14.18 -16.48 20.19
CA LEU A 134 14.01 -17.35 19.03
C LEU A 134 14.59 -18.75 19.25
N ARG A 135 15.72 -18.88 19.94
CA ARG A 135 16.29 -20.20 20.31
C ARG A 135 15.44 -20.94 21.33
N ILE A 136 14.88 -20.25 22.33
CA ILE A 136 13.93 -20.86 23.28
C ILE A 136 12.74 -21.44 22.52
N TYR A 137 12.23 -20.70 21.55
CA TYR A 137 11.13 -21.12 20.68
C TYR A 137 11.55 -22.05 19.54
N GLN A 138 12.77 -22.61 19.59
CA GLN A 138 13.27 -23.61 18.65
C GLN A 138 13.26 -23.14 17.18
N CYS A 139 13.37 -21.83 16.95
CA CYS A 139 13.56 -21.30 15.61
C CYS A 139 14.85 -21.89 15.02
N PRO A 140 14.85 -22.33 13.73
CA PRO A 140 16.02 -22.93 13.12
C PRO A 140 17.28 -22.07 13.26
N GLU A 141 18.38 -22.67 13.75
CA GLU A 141 19.59 -21.92 14.14
C GLU A 141 20.15 -21.07 13.01
N TYR A 142 20.11 -21.54 11.76
CA TYR A 142 20.61 -20.76 10.61
C TYR A 142 19.83 -19.44 10.40
N LEU A 143 18.53 -19.39 10.73
CA LEU A 143 17.74 -18.16 10.68
C LEU A 143 18.16 -17.20 11.80
N VAL A 144 18.35 -17.75 13.00
CA VAL A 144 18.78 -17.00 14.18
C VAL A 144 20.17 -16.43 13.98
N GLU A 145 21.12 -17.21 13.46
CA GLU A 145 22.46 -16.75 13.11
C GLU A 145 22.39 -15.63 12.08
N HIS A 146 21.61 -15.78 11.00
CA HIS A 146 21.50 -14.75 9.99
C HIS A 146 20.93 -13.43 10.53
N LEU A 147 19.89 -13.51 11.38
CA LEU A 147 19.35 -12.33 12.06
C LEU A 147 20.38 -11.70 13.00
N THR A 148 21.15 -12.50 13.73
CA THR A 148 22.18 -12.01 14.66
C THR A 148 23.26 -11.20 13.93
N HIS A 149 23.67 -11.64 12.74
CA HIS A 149 24.66 -10.93 11.93
C HIS A 149 24.11 -9.66 11.25
N HIS A 150 22.78 -9.51 11.17
CA HIS A 150 22.11 -8.44 10.43
C HIS A 150 20.99 -7.77 11.24
N MET A 151 21.18 -7.57 12.55
CA MET A 151 20.14 -7.06 13.44
C MET A 151 19.60 -5.67 13.03
N ASP A 152 20.45 -4.79 12.53
CA ASP A 152 20.06 -3.43 12.13
C ASP A 152 19.23 -3.39 10.84
N ASN A 153 19.44 -4.38 9.96
CA ASN A 153 18.81 -4.42 8.64
C ASN A 153 18.64 -5.87 8.15
N PRO A 154 17.73 -6.63 8.77
CA PRO A 154 17.49 -8.02 8.40
C PRO A 154 16.90 -8.08 7.00
N SER A 155 17.31 -9.10 6.23
CA SER A 155 16.78 -9.30 4.88
C SER A 155 15.31 -9.71 4.92
N GLY A 156 14.50 -9.18 3.99
CA GLY A 156 13.04 -9.36 4.02
C GLY A 156 12.59 -10.82 3.87
N ASP A 157 13.32 -11.62 3.09
CA ASP A 157 13.07 -13.06 2.94
C ASP A 157 13.38 -13.85 4.22
N ILE A 158 14.44 -13.50 4.94
CA ILE A 158 14.78 -14.10 6.23
C ILE A 158 13.74 -13.72 7.27
N MET A 159 13.30 -12.46 7.29
CA MET A 159 12.18 -12.03 8.12
C MET A 159 10.90 -12.79 7.79
N PHE A 160 10.59 -13.00 6.52
CA PHE A 160 9.46 -13.82 6.11
C PHE A 160 9.59 -15.26 6.63
N CYS A 161 10.76 -15.88 6.55
CA CYS A 161 10.98 -17.25 7.04
C CYS A 161 10.82 -17.36 8.56
N VAL A 162 11.37 -16.40 9.31
CA VAL A 162 11.26 -16.35 10.78
C VAL A 162 9.80 -16.14 11.19
N LEU A 163 9.10 -15.19 10.57
CA LEU A 163 7.68 -14.97 10.85
C LEU A 163 6.81 -16.14 10.41
N SER A 164 7.15 -16.82 9.31
CA SER A 164 6.45 -18.04 8.86
C SER A 164 6.61 -19.18 9.87
N PHE A 165 7.81 -19.36 10.43
CA PHE A 165 8.04 -20.31 11.52
C PHE A 165 7.17 -19.98 12.73
N LEU A 166 7.24 -18.73 13.22
CA LEU A 166 6.45 -18.31 14.39
C LEU A 166 4.93 -18.37 14.12
N PHE A 167 4.50 -18.09 12.89
CA PHE A 167 3.10 -18.26 12.49
C PHE A 167 2.66 -19.73 12.56
N CYS A 168 3.49 -20.65 12.06
CA CYS A 168 3.17 -22.07 12.05
C CYS A 168 3.15 -22.68 13.46
N GLU A 169 4.08 -22.27 14.34
CA GLU A 169 4.24 -22.87 15.67
C GLU A 169 3.49 -22.11 16.78
N TYR A 170 3.39 -20.78 16.69
CA TYR A 170 2.94 -19.88 17.77
C TYR A 170 1.85 -18.89 17.34
N THR A 171 0.87 -19.36 16.57
CA THR A 171 -0.11 -18.49 15.88
C THR A 171 -1.02 -17.68 16.81
N SER A 172 -1.30 -18.20 18.01
CA SER A 172 -2.14 -17.53 19.03
C SER A 172 -3.54 -17.11 18.55
N LEU A 173 -4.17 -17.82 17.59
CA LEU A 173 -5.50 -17.52 17.03
C LEU A 173 -6.66 -18.02 17.92
N HIS A 174 -6.66 -17.50 19.15
CA HIS A 174 -7.63 -17.61 20.24
C HIS A 174 -8.85 -16.69 20.11
N PRO A 175 -10.09 -17.09 19.74
CA PRO A 175 -11.20 -16.14 19.82
C PRO A 175 -11.56 -15.85 21.28
N VAL A 176 -12.03 -14.63 21.56
CA VAL A 176 -12.45 -14.21 22.92
C VAL A 176 -13.63 -15.04 23.41
N THR A 177 -14.57 -15.35 22.51
CA THR A 177 -15.69 -16.27 22.75
C THR A 177 -15.50 -17.52 21.91
N CYS A 178 -15.15 -18.62 22.54
CA CYS A 178 -14.97 -19.90 21.87
C CYS A 178 -16.32 -20.65 21.80
N PRO A 179 -16.73 -21.18 20.63
CA PRO A 179 -17.93 -22.03 20.52
C PRO A 179 -17.93 -23.22 21.49
N TRP A 180 -16.75 -23.67 21.91
CA TRP A 180 -16.60 -24.76 22.89
C TRP A 180 -17.06 -24.37 24.29
N ASP A 181 -16.81 -23.12 24.71
CA ASP A 181 -17.22 -22.61 26.03
C ASP A 181 -18.73 -22.40 26.08
N GLU A 182 -19.32 -21.93 24.98
CA GLU A 182 -20.77 -21.84 24.83
C GLU A 182 -21.42 -23.23 24.86
N ALA A 183 -20.85 -24.21 24.15
CA ALA A 183 -21.32 -25.58 24.16
C ALA A 183 -21.21 -26.23 25.55
N ARG A 184 -20.11 -25.98 26.28
CA ARG A 184 -19.93 -26.45 27.66
C ARG A 184 -20.96 -25.82 28.61
N THR A 185 -21.16 -24.51 28.50
CA THR A 185 -22.17 -23.78 29.28
C THR A 185 -23.58 -24.31 29.02
N SER A 186 -23.92 -24.55 27.75
CA SER A 186 -25.22 -25.12 27.35
C SER A 186 -25.41 -26.56 27.89
N LEU A 187 -24.36 -27.37 27.85
CA LEU A 187 -24.36 -28.73 28.41
C LEU A 187 -24.54 -28.73 29.94
N ASP A 188 -23.87 -27.82 30.65
CA ASP A 188 -23.98 -27.71 32.10
C ASP A 188 -25.36 -27.20 32.55
N GLU A 189 -25.97 -26.27 31.79
CA GLU A 189 -27.36 -25.87 31.97
C GLU A 189 -28.32 -27.04 31.77
N ALA A 190 -28.15 -27.83 30.71
CA ALA A 190 -28.98 -29.00 30.46
C ALA A 190 -28.85 -30.04 31.58
N LYS A 191 -27.63 -30.31 32.07
CA LYS A 191 -27.39 -31.19 33.23
C LYS A 191 -28.11 -30.69 34.48
N ARG A 192 -28.03 -29.38 34.77
CA ARG A 192 -28.73 -28.77 35.91
C ARG A 192 -30.24 -28.93 35.82
N ARG A 193 -30.85 -28.66 34.66
CA ARG A 193 -32.31 -28.83 34.48
C ARG A 193 -32.77 -30.27 34.63
N TRP A 194 -32.01 -31.23 34.10
CA TRP A 194 -32.33 -32.65 34.27
C TRP A 194 -32.08 -33.16 35.70
N ALA A 195 -31.17 -32.55 36.46
CA ALA A 195 -31.04 -32.81 37.89
C ALA A 195 -32.29 -32.35 38.67
N THR A 196 -32.86 -31.19 38.32
CA THR A 196 -34.14 -30.72 38.89
C THR A 196 -35.28 -31.69 38.58
N VAL A 197 -35.40 -32.15 37.32
CA VAL A 197 -36.39 -33.18 36.93
C VAL A 197 -36.27 -34.45 37.79
N ARG A 198 -35.04 -34.89 38.09
CA ARG A 198 -34.81 -36.07 38.95
C ARG A 198 -35.20 -35.82 40.39
N GLN A 199 -34.84 -34.66 40.94
CA GLN A 199 -35.14 -34.31 42.31
C GLN A 199 -36.66 -34.22 42.55
N ASP A 200 -37.40 -33.68 41.58
CA ASP A 200 -38.84 -33.51 41.68
C ASP A 200 -39.61 -34.83 41.42
N TRP A 201 -38.94 -35.85 40.84
CA TRP A 201 -39.57 -37.12 40.46
C TRP A 201 -39.18 -38.28 41.40
N ALA A 202 -39.48 -38.11 42.69
CA ALA A 202 -39.13 -39.05 43.77
C ALA A 202 -39.69 -40.48 43.61
N GLU A 203 -40.68 -40.70 42.74
CA GLU A 203 -41.26 -42.03 42.43
C GLU A 203 -40.31 -42.95 41.65
N LEU A 204 -39.19 -42.42 41.16
CA LEU A 204 -38.17 -43.17 40.44
C LEU A 204 -37.09 -43.74 41.39
N ASP A 205 -36.98 -43.25 42.63
CA ASP A 205 -35.98 -43.68 43.61
C ASP A 205 -36.30 -45.04 44.27
N THR A 206 -37.56 -45.34 44.56
CA THR A 206 -37.94 -46.60 45.22
C THR A 206 -38.64 -47.57 44.25
N PRO A 207 -38.04 -48.74 43.96
CA PRO A 207 -38.72 -49.75 43.16
C PRO A 207 -39.86 -50.36 43.99
N PHE A 208 -41.09 -50.32 43.48
CA PHE A 208 -42.27 -51.03 43.99
C PHE A 208 -43.05 -50.45 45.17
N ASP A 209 -42.95 -49.16 45.50
CA ASP A 209 -43.88 -48.56 46.46
C ASP A 209 -45.21 -48.13 45.81
N VAL A 210 -46.05 -49.12 45.50
CA VAL A 210 -47.37 -48.93 44.88
C VAL A 210 -48.35 -48.18 45.81
N THR A 211 -48.03 -48.04 47.10
CA THR A 211 -48.90 -47.34 48.07
C THR A 211 -48.92 -45.82 47.87
N ARG A 212 -47.90 -45.24 47.22
CA ARG A 212 -47.83 -43.81 46.88
C ARG A 212 -48.63 -43.41 45.63
N LEU A 213 -49.01 -44.38 44.79
CA LEU A 213 -49.73 -44.14 43.53
C LEU A 213 -51.26 -44.06 43.69
N VAL A 214 -51.81 -44.36 44.87
CA VAL A 214 -53.26 -44.51 45.07
C VAL A 214 -54.02 -43.17 45.02
N ASN A 215 -53.33 -42.02 45.03
CA ASN A 215 -53.94 -40.69 44.86
C ASN A 215 -53.14 -39.77 43.92
N PHE A 216 -52.33 -40.33 43.01
CA PHE A 216 -51.51 -39.53 42.10
C PHE A 216 -52.37 -38.94 40.98
N THR A 217 -52.69 -37.65 41.08
CA THR A 217 -53.14 -36.85 39.93
C THR A 217 -51.90 -36.31 39.22
N PRO A 218 -51.68 -36.60 37.92
CA PRO A 218 -50.52 -36.09 37.20
C PRO A 218 -50.56 -34.57 37.19
N ASP A 219 -49.71 -33.96 38.01
CA ASP A 219 -49.68 -32.51 38.16
C ASP A 219 -49.09 -31.90 36.89
N THR A 220 -49.81 -30.95 36.27
CA THR A 220 -49.41 -30.29 35.00
C THR A 220 -48.04 -29.61 35.07
N THR A 221 -47.55 -29.37 36.29
CA THR A 221 -46.25 -28.83 36.68
C THR A 221 -45.08 -29.74 36.30
N HIS A 222 -45.26 -31.06 36.22
CA HIS A 222 -44.19 -31.99 35.79
C HIS A 222 -43.94 -31.97 34.27
N VAL A 223 -44.97 -31.66 33.46
CA VAL A 223 -44.86 -31.68 32.00
C VAL A 223 -44.07 -30.48 31.48
N SER A 224 -44.29 -29.29 32.05
CA SER A 224 -43.57 -28.07 31.65
C SER A 224 -42.08 -28.15 32.01
N VAL A 225 -41.74 -28.63 33.21
CA VAL A 225 -40.35 -28.79 33.67
C VAL A 225 -39.60 -29.81 32.80
N VAL A 226 -40.23 -30.93 32.46
CA VAL A 226 -39.65 -31.94 31.54
C VAL A 226 -39.50 -31.37 30.12
N SER A 227 -40.46 -30.58 29.63
CA SER A 227 -40.35 -29.91 28.32
C SER A 227 -39.16 -28.95 28.29
N MET A 228 -39.01 -28.12 29.31
CA MET A 228 -37.89 -27.18 29.42
C MET A 228 -36.53 -27.87 29.56
N ALA A 229 -36.48 -29.02 30.23
CA ALA A 229 -35.27 -29.83 30.34
C ALA A 229 -34.93 -30.51 29.00
N LYS A 230 -35.94 -31.00 28.28
CA LYS A 230 -35.78 -31.55 26.93
C LYS A 230 -35.26 -30.49 25.95
N GLU A 231 -35.83 -29.28 25.95
CA GLU A 231 -35.38 -28.17 25.12
C GLU A 231 -33.93 -27.79 25.42
N ALA A 232 -33.56 -27.72 26.70
CA ALA A 232 -32.17 -27.46 27.09
C ALA A 232 -31.21 -28.57 26.62
N LEU A 233 -31.61 -29.84 26.71
CA LEU A 233 -30.83 -30.94 26.17
C LEU A 233 -30.69 -30.86 24.65
N GLN A 234 -31.76 -30.54 23.92
CA GLN A 234 -31.71 -30.35 22.46
C GLN A 234 -30.78 -29.19 22.08
N ASN A 235 -30.84 -28.07 22.80
CA ASN A 235 -29.92 -26.96 22.62
C ASN A 235 -28.47 -27.38 22.88
N ALA A 236 -28.20 -28.11 23.97
CA ALA A 236 -26.86 -28.62 24.26
C ALA A 236 -26.34 -29.55 23.16
N VAL A 237 -27.17 -30.45 22.63
CA VAL A 237 -26.82 -31.30 21.49
C VAL A 237 -26.43 -30.45 20.28
N GLN A 238 -27.25 -29.47 19.92
CA GLN A 238 -27.00 -28.60 18.77
C GLN A 238 -25.70 -27.79 18.93
N MET A 239 -25.47 -27.22 20.12
CA MET A 239 -24.27 -26.41 20.40
C MET A 239 -23.00 -27.26 20.39
N VAL A 240 -23.02 -28.46 20.96
CA VAL A 240 -21.86 -29.38 20.93
C VAL A 240 -21.56 -29.85 19.50
N GLN A 241 -22.59 -30.21 18.73
CA GLN A 241 -22.43 -30.59 17.32
C GLN A 241 -21.88 -29.44 16.48
N TYR A 242 -22.40 -28.22 16.67
CA TYR A 242 -21.90 -27.01 16.02
C TYR A 242 -20.43 -26.76 16.37
N ALA A 243 -20.07 -26.78 17.65
CA ALA A 243 -18.70 -26.54 18.10
C ALA A 243 -17.72 -27.57 17.49
N CYS A 244 -18.10 -28.85 17.48
CA CYS A 244 -17.32 -29.92 16.85
C CYS A 244 -17.16 -29.71 15.33
N ALA A 245 -18.23 -29.36 14.61
CA ALA A 245 -18.20 -29.11 13.18
C ALA A 245 -17.37 -27.85 12.83
N ALA A 246 -17.54 -26.76 13.59
CA ALA A 246 -16.79 -25.53 13.44
C ALA A 246 -15.29 -25.77 13.63
N ARG A 247 -14.91 -26.50 14.69
CA ARG A 247 -13.52 -26.92 14.89
C ARG A 247 -12.99 -27.72 13.70
N ALA A 248 -13.72 -28.75 13.27
CA ALA A 248 -13.25 -29.60 12.17
C ALA A 248 -12.98 -28.78 10.90
N ALA A 249 -13.90 -27.88 10.54
CA ALA A 249 -13.74 -26.99 9.39
C ALA A 249 -12.55 -26.02 9.57
N ASN A 250 -12.41 -25.43 10.75
CA ASN A 250 -11.33 -24.47 11.04
C ASN A 250 -9.95 -25.14 11.09
N MET A 251 -9.85 -26.35 11.63
CA MET A 251 -8.60 -27.12 11.65
C MET A 251 -8.19 -27.57 10.25
N GLN A 252 -9.16 -27.93 9.39
CA GLN A 252 -8.87 -28.23 7.98
C GLN A 252 -8.35 -26.99 7.24
N LEU A 253 -9.02 -25.85 7.42
CA LEU A 253 -8.59 -24.57 6.85
C LEU A 253 -7.19 -24.19 7.35
N TRP A 254 -6.98 -24.26 8.67
CA TRP A 254 -5.70 -23.98 9.31
C TRP A 254 -4.58 -24.86 8.75
N SER A 255 -4.79 -26.18 8.69
CA SER A 255 -3.79 -27.11 8.15
C SER A 255 -3.41 -26.79 6.71
N CYS A 256 -4.39 -26.38 5.88
CA CYS A 256 -4.11 -25.98 4.50
C CYS A 256 -3.25 -24.71 4.43
N VAL A 257 -3.62 -23.68 5.19
CA VAL A 257 -2.90 -22.40 5.23
C VAL A 257 -1.49 -22.58 5.81
N GLN A 258 -1.37 -23.31 6.93
CA GLN A 258 -0.10 -23.61 7.59
C GLN A 258 0.86 -24.33 6.65
N LYS A 259 0.41 -25.37 5.93
CA LYS A 259 1.24 -26.09 4.96
C LYS A 259 1.71 -25.21 3.80
N ARG A 260 0.85 -24.33 3.29
CA ARG A 260 1.20 -23.39 2.21
C ARG A 260 2.28 -22.41 2.65
N VAL A 261 2.09 -21.77 3.79
CA VAL A 261 3.06 -20.82 4.35
C VAL A 261 4.40 -21.52 4.62
N HIS A 262 4.37 -22.71 5.22
CA HIS A 262 5.57 -23.49 5.47
C HIS A 262 6.31 -23.89 4.18
N ALA A 263 5.59 -24.40 3.17
CA ALA A 263 6.16 -24.74 1.88
C ALA A 263 6.80 -23.52 1.20
N LYS A 264 6.12 -22.37 1.24
CA LYS A 264 6.66 -21.13 0.67
C LYS A 264 7.93 -20.65 1.38
N ALA A 265 7.99 -20.77 2.70
CA ALA A 265 9.20 -20.45 3.47
C ALA A 265 10.38 -21.34 3.06
N ILE A 266 10.14 -22.65 2.87
CA ILE A 266 11.16 -23.57 2.34
C ILE A 266 11.60 -23.14 0.94
N ASP A 267 10.67 -22.83 0.03
CA ASP A 267 11.01 -22.39 -1.34
C ASP A 267 11.88 -21.13 -1.35
N VAL A 268 11.58 -20.17 -0.47
CA VAL A 268 12.35 -18.94 -0.30
C VAL A 268 13.79 -19.24 0.15
N LEU A 269 13.94 -20.17 1.09
CA LEU A 269 15.26 -20.59 1.58
C LEU A 269 16.05 -21.39 0.54
N LEU A 270 15.39 -22.28 -0.19
CA LEU A 270 15.98 -23.03 -1.29
C LEU A 270 16.43 -22.10 -2.42
N HIS A 271 15.64 -21.07 -2.73
CA HIS A 271 16.06 -20.05 -3.69
C HIS A 271 17.38 -19.42 -3.27
N ARG A 272 17.44 -18.91 -2.04
CA ARG A 272 18.66 -18.31 -1.49
C ARG A 272 19.85 -19.28 -1.48
N ALA A 273 19.62 -20.54 -1.11
CA ALA A 273 20.65 -21.56 -1.10
C ALA A 273 21.21 -21.85 -2.50
N HIS A 274 20.37 -21.85 -3.53
CA HIS A 274 20.77 -22.13 -4.91
C HIS A 274 21.39 -20.92 -5.62
N THR A 275 20.88 -19.71 -5.40
CA THR A 275 21.28 -18.51 -6.13
C THR A 275 22.33 -17.68 -5.40
N GLY A 276 22.49 -17.87 -4.09
CA GLY A 276 23.36 -17.08 -3.24
C GLY A 276 22.87 -15.64 -2.99
N ILE A 277 21.70 -15.26 -3.53
CA ILE A 277 21.10 -13.93 -3.38
C ILE A 277 19.79 -14.00 -2.58
N PRO A 278 19.45 -12.94 -1.81
CA PRO A 278 18.16 -12.86 -1.13
C PRO A 278 16.98 -13.00 -2.08
N PHE A 279 15.95 -13.73 -1.67
CA PHE A 279 14.69 -13.77 -2.40
C PHE A 279 14.01 -12.40 -2.31
N GLN A 280 13.60 -11.85 -3.44
CA GLN A 280 12.94 -10.54 -3.46
C GLN A 280 11.48 -10.67 -3.01
N MET A 281 11.22 -10.28 -1.76
CA MET A 281 9.84 -10.17 -1.25
C MET A 281 9.10 -9.06 -1.99
N ALA A 282 7.82 -9.28 -2.29
CA ALA A 282 6.98 -8.27 -2.92
C ALA A 282 6.82 -7.06 -1.98
N ASN A 283 7.13 -5.86 -2.48
CA ASN A 283 6.82 -4.62 -1.78
C ASN A 283 5.32 -4.32 -1.95
N ARG A 284 4.51 -4.75 -0.98
CA ARG A 284 3.05 -4.63 -1.04
C ARG A 284 2.59 -3.18 -0.96
N ARG A 285 3.33 -2.29 -0.30
CA ARG A 285 3.04 -0.85 -0.33
C ARG A 285 3.18 -0.30 -1.75
N GLN A 286 4.28 -0.62 -2.43
CA GLN A 286 4.49 -0.22 -3.82
C GLN A 286 3.45 -0.85 -4.76
N VAL A 287 3.06 -2.11 -4.53
CA VAL A 287 2.00 -2.77 -5.33
C VAL A 287 0.65 -2.05 -5.15
N ARG A 288 0.29 -1.67 -3.92
CA ARG A 288 -0.94 -0.91 -3.64
C ARG A 288 -0.87 0.47 -4.28
N GLU A 289 0.22 1.19 -4.07
CA GLU A 289 0.41 2.51 -4.67
C GLU A 289 0.31 2.43 -6.19
N ARG A 290 0.98 1.45 -6.83
CA ARG A 290 0.86 1.21 -8.26
C ARG A 290 -0.57 0.89 -8.68
N ALA A 291 -1.30 0.09 -7.90
CA ALA A 291 -2.69 -0.24 -8.20
C ALA A 291 -3.58 1.01 -8.27
N ILE A 292 -3.40 1.98 -7.37
CA ILE A 292 -4.17 3.26 -7.38
C ILE A 292 -4.04 3.99 -8.72
N TYR A 293 -2.87 3.94 -9.36
CA TYR A 293 -2.61 4.62 -10.63
C TYR A 293 -2.86 3.75 -11.88
N THR A 294 -3.16 2.47 -11.71
CA THR A 294 -3.18 1.50 -12.84
C THR A 294 -4.44 0.66 -12.91
N LYS A 295 -5.26 0.64 -11.86
CA LYS A 295 -6.56 -0.02 -11.79
C LYS A 295 -7.66 0.99 -12.02
N VAL A 296 -8.76 0.53 -12.60
CA VAL A 296 -9.95 1.35 -12.87
C VAL A 296 -11.19 0.62 -12.39
N ASP A 297 -12.19 1.34 -11.87
CA ASP A 297 -13.50 0.73 -11.61
C ASP A 297 -14.28 0.64 -12.92
N ALA A 298 -14.24 -0.56 -13.54
CA ALA A 298 -14.91 -0.81 -14.80
C ALA A 298 -16.44 -0.66 -14.72
N LEU A 299 -17.07 -0.93 -13.57
CA LEU A 299 -18.51 -0.78 -13.38
C LEU A 299 -18.89 0.70 -13.30
N LYS A 300 -18.13 1.48 -12.53
CA LYS A 300 -18.29 2.94 -12.43
C LYS A 300 -18.11 3.60 -13.79
N LEU A 301 -17.02 3.29 -14.51
CA LEU A 301 -16.77 3.83 -15.83
C LEU A 301 -17.82 3.38 -16.87
N HIS A 302 -18.31 2.15 -16.79
CA HIS A 302 -19.40 1.68 -17.64
C HIS A 302 -20.68 2.53 -17.46
N ALA A 303 -21.03 2.85 -16.21
CA ALA A 303 -22.18 3.68 -15.89
C ALA A 303 -22.02 5.13 -16.41
N ILE A 304 -20.82 5.71 -16.30
CA ILE A 304 -20.54 7.09 -16.72
C ILE A 304 -20.48 7.22 -18.25
N LEU A 305 -19.79 6.29 -18.93
CA LEU A 305 -19.50 6.38 -20.35
C LEU A 305 -20.58 5.74 -21.24
N GLY A 306 -21.35 4.78 -20.70
CA GLY A 306 -22.34 4.03 -21.47
C GLY A 306 -21.73 3.13 -22.55
N VAL A 307 -20.44 2.78 -22.43
CA VAL A 307 -19.71 1.86 -23.31
C VAL A 307 -19.30 0.61 -22.55
N ASP A 308 -19.07 -0.51 -23.23
CA ASP A 308 -18.62 -1.77 -22.60
C ASP A 308 -17.17 -1.66 -22.10
N VAL A 309 -16.99 -1.10 -20.90
CA VAL A 309 -15.67 -0.93 -20.26
C VAL A 309 -15.15 -2.26 -19.72
N LEU A 310 -16.02 -3.19 -19.32
CA LEU A 310 -15.63 -4.50 -18.78
C LEU A 310 -14.80 -5.30 -19.79
N ALA A 311 -15.13 -5.23 -21.08
CA ALA A 311 -14.33 -5.87 -22.13
C ALA A 311 -12.98 -5.18 -22.40
N GLU A 312 -12.84 -3.90 -22.05
CA GLU A 312 -11.66 -3.08 -22.33
C GLU A 312 -10.74 -2.91 -21.11
N GLU A 313 -11.22 -3.19 -19.90
CA GLU A 313 -10.52 -3.05 -18.62
C GLU A 313 -9.10 -3.65 -18.65
N PRO A 314 -8.85 -4.91 -19.07
CA PRO A 314 -7.50 -5.46 -19.07
C PRO A 314 -6.52 -4.68 -19.96
N LYS A 315 -7.02 -4.09 -21.06
CA LYS A 315 -6.19 -3.29 -21.97
C LYS A 315 -5.92 -1.90 -21.39
N LEU A 316 -6.91 -1.31 -20.73
CA LEU A 316 -6.77 -0.01 -20.06
C LEU A 316 -5.73 -0.10 -18.95
N GLU A 317 -5.85 -1.09 -18.08
CA GLU A 317 -4.90 -1.30 -16.98
C GLU A 317 -3.49 -1.62 -17.48
N ALA A 318 -3.36 -2.35 -18.60
CA ALA A 318 -2.07 -2.61 -19.22
C ALA A 318 -1.38 -1.31 -19.70
N ILE A 319 -2.14 -0.40 -20.34
CA ILE A 319 -1.64 0.91 -20.79
C ILE A 319 -1.21 1.76 -19.60
N LEU A 320 -2.06 1.84 -18.56
CA LEU A 320 -1.74 2.62 -17.37
C LEU A 320 -0.53 2.05 -16.62
N SER A 321 -0.41 0.72 -16.55
CA SER A 321 0.72 0.05 -15.91
C SER A 321 2.04 0.23 -16.66
N GLU A 322 2.00 0.34 -18.00
CA GLU A 322 3.16 0.69 -18.84
C GLU A 322 3.67 2.11 -18.54
N HIS A 323 2.78 3.03 -18.18
CA HIS A 323 3.08 4.45 -17.95
C HIS A 323 2.95 4.91 -16.49
N TYR A 324 3.00 3.97 -15.54
CA TYR A 324 2.75 4.24 -14.11
C TYR A 324 3.56 5.42 -13.56
N GLU A 325 4.89 5.42 -13.76
CA GLU A 325 5.80 6.44 -13.23
C GLU A 325 5.45 7.84 -13.76
N ASP A 326 5.08 7.93 -15.04
CA ASP A 326 4.69 9.19 -15.66
C ASP A 326 3.34 9.70 -15.16
N VAL A 327 2.32 8.83 -15.11
CA VAL A 327 0.99 9.18 -14.63
C VAL A 327 1.06 9.64 -13.18
N GLN A 328 1.81 8.92 -12.33
CA GLN A 328 2.01 9.31 -10.94
C GLN A 328 2.69 10.68 -10.82
N ARG A 329 3.79 10.89 -11.55
CA ARG A 329 4.54 12.15 -11.53
C ARG A 329 3.68 13.33 -11.98
N ILE A 330 2.86 13.13 -13.02
CA ILE A 330 1.95 14.16 -13.55
C ILE A 330 0.88 14.52 -12.52
N PHE A 331 0.24 13.52 -11.90
CA PHE A 331 -0.74 13.77 -10.83
C PHE A 331 -0.12 14.62 -9.72
N LYS A 332 1.01 14.17 -9.15
CA LYS A 332 1.70 14.86 -8.06
C LYS A 332 2.11 16.29 -8.44
N TYR A 333 2.51 16.51 -9.70
CA TYR A 333 2.88 17.85 -10.18
C TYR A 333 1.69 18.82 -10.17
N TYR A 334 0.53 18.38 -10.65
CA TYR A 334 -0.65 19.25 -10.74
C TYR A 334 -1.39 19.37 -9.40
N ALA A 335 -1.40 18.31 -8.58
CA ALA A 335 -1.92 18.31 -7.21
C ALA A 335 -1.13 19.20 -6.24
N ALA A 336 0.17 19.41 -6.50
CA ALA A 336 1.03 20.27 -5.69
C ALA A 336 1.16 21.69 -6.25
N SER A 337 0.31 22.09 -7.20
CA SER A 337 0.52 23.33 -7.96
C SER A 337 0.00 24.58 -7.25
N ASP A 338 -0.95 24.43 -6.33
CA ASP A 338 -1.41 25.47 -5.40
C ASP A 338 -1.06 25.09 -3.93
N VAL A 339 -1.51 25.85 -2.91
CA VAL A 339 -1.12 25.70 -1.47
C VAL A 339 -1.74 24.43 -0.81
N GLY A 340 -1.88 23.34 -1.56
CA GLY A 340 -2.55 22.09 -1.19
C GLY A 340 -1.61 20.92 -0.85
N ASP A 341 -2.20 19.78 -0.48
CA ASP A 341 -1.50 18.51 -0.29
C ASP A 341 -1.27 17.82 -1.65
N ALA A 342 -0.09 17.26 -1.89
CA ALA A 342 0.27 16.58 -3.13
C ALA A 342 -0.45 15.22 -3.33
N CYS A 343 -1.51 14.97 -2.54
CA CYS A 343 -2.26 13.73 -2.47
C CYS A 343 -3.66 13.83 -3.08
N SER A 344 -4.12 15.05 -3.40
CA SER A 344 -5.45 15.33 -3.95
C SER A 344 -5.39 16.47 -4.97
N MET A 345 -6.35 16.51 -5.90
CA MET A 345 -6.36 17.47 -7.01
C MET A 345 -7.73 18.13 -7.13
N SER A 346 -7.76 19.45 -7.00
CA SER A 346 -8.97 20.26 -7.15
C SER A 346 -9.44 20.31 -8.62
N LEU A 347 -10.69 20.77 -8.83
CA LEU A 347 -11.23 20.99 -10.17
C LEU A 347 -10.38 21.98 -11.00
N ASP A 348 -9.86 23.03 -10.36
CA ASP A 348 -9.04 24.05 -11.03
C ASP A 348 -7.69 23.49 -11.47
N GLU A 349 -7.05 22.67 -10.64
CA GLU A 349 -5.82 21.97 -10.97
C GLU A 349 -6.03 20.94 -12.09
N PHE A 350 -7.13 20.19 -12.03
CA PHE A 350 -7.49 19.26 -13.11
C PHE A 350 -7.76 20.01 -14.42
N TYR A 351 -8.46 21.14 -14.37
CA TYR A 351 -8.70 21.96 -15.55
C TYR A 351 -7.41 22.56 -16.11
N ARG A 352 -6.49 23.00 -15.25
CA ARG A 352 -5.14 23.48 -15.62
C ARG A 352 -4.35 22.36 -16.32
N PHE A 353 -4.35 21.15 -15.77
CA PHE A 353 -3.77 19.95 -16.39
C PHE A 353 -4.31 19.71 -17.81
N LEU A 354 -5.64 19.72 -17.99
CA LEU A 354 -6.25 19.52 -19.31
C LEU A 354 -5.90 20.63 -20.30
N LYS A 355 -5.79 21.86 -19.81
CA LYS A 355 -5.39 23.02 -20.62
C LYS A 355 -3.95 22.88 -21.11
N ASP A 356 -3.02 22.58 -20.22
CA ASP A 356 -1.60 22.37 -20.55
C ASP A 356 -1.42 21.22 -21.54
N CYS A 357 -2.20 20.16 -21.35
CA CYS A 357 -2.19 18.99 -22.24
C CYS A 357 -2.88 19.22 -23.59
N LYS A 358 -3.43 20.42 -23.85
CA LYS A 358 -4.19 20.76 -25.06
C LYS A 358 -5.40 19.84 -25.31
N LEU A 359 -5.99 19.32 -24.22
CA LEU A 359 -7.12 18.39 -24.27
C LEU A 359 -8.46 19.11 -24.38
N LEU A 360 -8.55 20.37 -23.95
CA LEU A 360 -9.78 21.17 -24.05
C LEU A 360 -10.21 21.39 -25.51
N SER A 361 -11.51 21.26 -25.77
CA SER A 361 -12.13 21.54 -27.07
C SER A 361 -13.54 22.11 -26.89
N LYS A 362 -14.19 22.49 -27.99
CA LYS A 362 -15.62 22.83 -27.97
C LYS A 362 -16.50 21.70 -27.40
N ALA A 363 -16.11 20.44 -27.62
CA ALA A 363 -16.83 19.26 -27.11
C ALA A 363 -16.44 18.86 -25.68
N LEU A 364 -15.24 19.28 -25.23
CA LEU A 364 -14.70 19.07 -23.88
C LEU A 364 -14.39 20.44 -23.27
N GLY A 365 -15.45 21.20 -22.98
CA GLY A 365 -15.39 22.49 -22.31
C GLY A 365 -15.59 22.35 -20.79
N LEU A 366 -15.48 23.46 -20.06
CA LEU A 366 -15.55 23.51 -18.59
C LEU A 366 -16.79 22.79 -18.01
N ALA A 367 -17.97 22.97 -18.60
CA ALA A 367 -19.20 22.32 -18.13
C ALA A 367 -19.11 20.78 -18.18
N PHE A 368 -18.45 20.21 -19.20
CA PHE A 368 -18.28 18.76 -19.30
C PHE A 368 -17.15 18.27 -18.39
N VAL A 369 -16.08 19.05 -18.25
CA VAL A 369 -15.01 18.74 -17.29
C VAL A 369 -15.55 18.70 -15.87
N LYS A 370 -16.36 19.69 -15.48
CA LYS A 370 -17.06 19.70 -14.20
C LYS A 370 -17.97 18.49 -14.04
N LYS A 371 -18.72 18.11 -15.08
CA LYS A 371 -19.54 16.89 -15.04
C LYS A 371 -18.71 15.62 -14.78
N ILE A 372 -17.57 15.44 -15.47
CA ILE A 372 -16.67 14.30 -15.20
C ILE A 372 -16.21 14.33 -13.75
N PHE A 373 -15.86 15.51 -13.24
CA PHE A 373 -15.39 15.70 -11.88
C PHE A 373 -16.45 15.33 -10.84
N ASP A 374 -17.69 15.78 -11.03
CA ASP A 374 -18.79 15.45 -10.14
C ASP A 374 -19.13 13.95 -10.24
N ASP A 375 -19.32 13.40 -11.46
CA ASP A 375 -19.70 12.00 -11.70
C ASP A 375 -18.70 10.99 -11.08
N LEU A 376 -17.40 11.33 -11.04
CA LEU A 376 -16.37 10.45 -10.47
C LEU A 376 -16.26 10.53 -8.95
N ASN A 377 -16.70 11.63 -8.32
CA ASN A 377 -16.64 11.78 -6.85
C ASN A 377 -17.95 11.36 -6.15
N HIS A 378 -19.09 11.34 -6.84
CA HIS A 378 -20.43 11.19 -6.23
C HIS A 378 -20.83 9.74 -5.83
N GLN A 379 -19.90 8.85 -5.48
CA GLN A 379 -20.25 7.48 -4.99
C GLN A 379 -20.03 7.26 -3.49
N ASP A 380 -19.44 8.22 -2.78
CA ASP A 380 -19.39 8.17 -1.32
C ASP A 380 -20.69 8.74 -0.74
N ILE A 381 -21.57 7.84 -0.30
CA ILE A 381 -22.97 8.10 0.12
C ILE A 381 -23.08 8.98 1.40
N ASP A 382 -21.98 9.41 2.01
CA ASP A 382 -21.99 10.16 3.29
C ASP A 382 -21.05 11.37 3.30
N HIS A 383 -20.90 12.14 2.20
CA HIS A 383 -20.21 13.43 2.28
C HIS A 383 -21.15 14.54 2.73
N ASP A 384 -20.81 15.16 3.86
CA ASP A 384 -21.38 16.43 4.29
C ASP A 384 -21.26 17.45 3.13
N GLU A 385 -22.33 18.23 2.88
CA GLU A 385 -22.42 19.20 1.77
C GLU A 385 -21.33 20.31 1.79
N ASP A 386 -20.45 20.31 2.79
CA ASP A 386 -19.43 21.31 3.08
C ASP A 386 -17.97 20.86 2.80
N GLU A 387 -17.71 19.60 2.37
CA GLU A 387 -16.34 19.17 2.03
C GLU A 387 -15.95 19.53 0.59
N GLU A 388 -14.77 20.14 0.42
CA GLU A 388 -14.19 20.44 -0.89
C GLU A 388 -13.90 19.12 -1.61
N VAL A 389 -14.67 18.84 -2.66
CA VAL A 389 -14.54 17.64 -3.46
C VAL A 389 -13.25 17.70 -4.28
N GLU A 390 -12.34 16.75 -4.06
CA GLU A 390 -11.04 16.66 -4.73
C GLU A 390 -10.82 15.28 -5.33
N PHE A 391 -10.13 15.21 -6.47
CA PHE A 391 -9.71 13.93 -7.04
C PHE A 391 -8.54 13.34 -6.26
N GLY A 392 -8.74 12.10 -5.78
CA GLY A 392 -7.63 11.22 -5.50
C GLY A 392 -6.98 10.70 -6.79
N PRO A 393 -5.89 9.92 -6.68
CA PRO A 393 -5.21 9.42 -7.86
C PRO A 393 -6.01 8.36 -8.63
N THR A 394 -6.94 7.65 -7.98
CA THR A 394 -7.88 6.74 -8.65
C THR A 394 -8.81 7.52 -9.56
N GLU A 395 -9.45 8.57 -9.05
CA GLU A 395 -10.38 9.43 -9.79
C GLU A 395 -9.66 10.13 -10.93
N PHE A 396 -8.41 10.57 -10.73
CA PHE A 396 -7.60 11.16 -11.78
C PHE A 396 -7.38 10.21 -12.97
N VAL A 397 -7.06 8.94 -12.70
CA VAL A 397 -6.86 7.93 -13.75
C VAL A 397 -8.17 7.64 -14.49
N GLU A 398 -9.27 7.51 -13.77
CA GLU A 398 -10.60 7.34 -14.35
C GLU A 398 -11.02 8.57 -15.19
N ALA A 399 -10.66 9.77 -14.74
CA ALA A 399 -10.90 11.01 -15.46
C ALA A 399 -10.12 11.06 -16.79
N ILE A 400 -8.88 10.54 -16.84
CA ILE A 400 -8.13 10.39 -18.10
C ILE A 400 -8.90 9.50 -19.08
N VAL A 401 -9.51 8.41 -18.61
CA VAL A 401 -10.33 7.52 -19.46
C VAL A 401 -11.53 8.28 -20.02
N CYS A 402 -12.28 8.99 -19.17
CA CYS A 402 -13.43 9.80 -19.57
C CYS A 402 -13.06 10.91 -20.57
N VAL A 403 -11.96 11.61 -20.32
CA VAL A 403 -11.43 12.66 -21.19
C VAL A 403 -11.03 12.11 -22.54
N ALA A 404 -10.34 10.96 -22.57
CA ALA A 404 -9.91 10.31 -23.81
C ALA A 404 -11.11 9.88 -24.66
N ASP A 405 -12.12 9.25 -24.04
CA ASP A 405 -13.34 8.84 -24.74
C ASP A 405 -14.02 10.05 -25.40
N LYS A 406 -14.24 11.12 -24.62
CA LYS A 406 -14.92 12.33 -25.10
C LYS A 406 -14.13 13.07 -26.15
N ARG A 407 -12.82 13.30 -25.93
CA ARG A 407 -11.96 14.07 -26.83
C ARG A 407 -11.80 13.38 -28.18
N LEU A 408 -11.72 12.05 -28.18
CA LEU A 408 -11.45 11.26 -29.38
C LEU A 408 -12.68 10.53 -29.93
N ALA A 409 -13.88 10.80 -29.41
CA ALA A 409 -15.14 10.19 -29.85
C ALA A 409 -15.43 10.37 -31.36
N ALA A 410 -14.94 11.46 -31.96
CA ALA A 410 -15.12 11.73 -33.39
C ALA A 410 -14.27 10.80 -34.29
N HIS A 411 -13.26 10.11 -33.75
CA HIS A 411 -12.43 9.17 -34.51
C HIS A 411 -13.13 7.82 -34.63
N LYS A 412 -13.90 7.66 -35.71
CA LYS A 412 -14.59 6.41 -36.05
C LYS A 412 -13.61 5.24 -36.11
N GLY A 413 -13.97 4.13 -35.45
CA GLY A 413 -13.21 2.87 -35.49
C GLY A 413 -12.18 2.68 -34.36
N MET A 414 -11.99 3.65 -33.47
CA MET A 414 -11.12 3.47 -32.29
C MET A 414 -11.88 2.93 -31.08
N SER A 415 -11.38 1.82 -30.54
CA SER A 415 -11.78 1.28 -29.23
C SER A 415 -11.40 2.24 -28.08
N LEU A 416 -12.01 2.05 -26.91
CA LEU A 416 -11.74 2.89 -25.74
C LEU A 416 -10.25 2.85 -25.35
N SER A 417 -9.67 1.65 -25.27
CA SER A 417 -8.24 1.48 -24.97
C SER A 417 -7.32 2.19 -25.96
N GLN A 418 -7.65 2.17 -27.26
CA GLN A 418 -6.90 2.92 -28.28
C GLN A 418 -7.00 4.44 -28.10
N ARG A 419 -8.18 4.96 -27.73
CA ARG A 419 -8.34 6.38 -27.44
C ARG A 419 -7.55 6.79 -26.20
N VAL A 420 -7.59 5.99 -25.14
CA VAL A 420 -6.80 6.23 -23.91
C VAL A 420 -5.31 6.23 -24.23
N LYS A 421 -4.81 5.20 -24.94
CA LYS A 421 -3.41 5.14 -25.37
C LYS A 421 -3.00 6.38 -26.17
N LYS A 422 -3.82 6.78 -27.14
CA LYS A 422 -3.56 7.97 -27.96
C LYS A 422 -3.57 9.26 -27.14
N CYS A 423 -4.57 9.42 -26.26
CA CYS A 423 -4.68 10.56 -25.34
C CYS A 423 -3.43 10.67 -24.46
N LEU A 424 -3.01 9.56 -23.86
CA LEU A 424 -1.87 9.52 -22.97
C LEU A 424 -0.57 9.86 -23.70
N LEU A 425 -0.28 9.20 -24.82
CA LEU A 425 1.00 9.37 -25.53
C LEU A 425 1.09 10.72 -26.28
N GLU A 426 0.06 11.09 -27.04
CA GLU A 426 0.15 12.24 -27.97
C GLU A 426 -0.21 13.58 -27.31
N TYR A 427 -1.00 13.57 -26.23
CA TYR A 427 -1.45 14.78 -25.55
C TYR A 427 -0.83 14.92 -24.17
N ILE A 428 -1.04 13.95 -23.28
CA ILE A 428 -0.63 14.07 -21.88
C ILE A 428 0.89 14.02 -21.75
N LEU A 429 1.54 12.91 -22.10
CA LEU A 429 3.00 12.77 -21.94
C LEU A 429 3.79 13.79 -22.77
N ALA A 430 3.24 14.18 -23.93
CA ALA A 430 3.87 15.18 -24.77
C ALA A 430 3.85 16.58 -24.15
N ASN A 431 2.85 16.93 -23.33
CA ASN A 431 2.60 18.33 -22.93
C ASN A 431 2.48 18.58 -21.42
N ALA A 432 2.17 17.58 -20.60
CA ALA A 432 2.04 17.68 -19.16
C ALA A 432 3.36 18.08 -18.49
N CYS A 433 3.26 18.80 -17.37
CA CYS A 433 4.41 19.26 -16.58
C CYS A 433 5.40 20.13 -17.37
N ARG A 434 5.01 20.66 -18.54
CA ARG A 434 5.82 21.65 -19.24
C ARG A 434 5.84 22.89 -18.36
N SER A 435 7.00 23.17 -17.77
CA SER A 435 7.25 24.42 -17.08
C SER A 435 6.86 25.57 -18.00
N SER A 436 5.93 26.41 -17.55
CA SER A 436 5.80 27.75 -18.07
C SER A 436 7.17 28.41 -17.95
N THR A 437 7.77 28.77 -19.09
CA THR A 437 9.03 29.51 -19.12
C THR A 437 8.91 30.79 -18.30
N ASP A 438 7.72 31.39 -18.26
CA ASP A 438 7.41 32.55 -17.41
C ASP A 438 7.46 32.23 -15.91
N ALA A 439 6.90 31.10 -15.48
CA ALA A 439 6.96 30.70 -14.06
C ALA A 439 8.41 30.39 -13.63
N PHE A 440 9.16 29.71 -14.50
CA PHE A 440 10.59 29.48 -14.29
C PHE A 440 11.36 30.82 -14.21
N ARG A 441 11.14 31.74 -15.16
CA ARG A 441 11.79 33.07 -15.16
C ARG A 441 11.39 33.90 -13.95
N GLN A 442 10.15 33.82 -13.47
CA GLN A 442 9.72 34.49 -12.23
C GLN A 442 10.48 33.94 -11.03
N GLN A 443 10.64 32.62 -10.92
CA GLN A 443 11.44 31.99 -9.88
C GLN A 443 12.94 32.33 -10.00
N MET A 444 13.50 32.32 -11.22
CA MET A 444 14.88 32.73 -11.47
C MET A 444 15.12 34.22 -11.18
N ASN A 445 14.08 35.05 -11.31
CA ASN A 445 14.11 36.48 -10.98
C ASN A 445 13.82 36.80 -9.51
N SER A 446 13.62 35.79 -8.66
CA SER A 446 13.46 35.99 -7.22
C SER A 446 14.73 36.61 -6.61
N ILE A 447 14.58 37.25 -5.45
CA ILE A 447 15.69 37.92 -4.76
C ILE A 447 16.77 36.91 -4.38
N GLU A 448 16.38 35.71 -3.97
CA GLU A 448 17.25 34.63 -3.55
C GLU A 448 18.11 34.13 -4.71
N CYS A 449 17.51 33.84 -5.88
CA CYS A 449 18.24 33.41 -7.08
C CYS A 449 19.19 34.51 -7.58
N LYS A 450 18.75 35.77 -7.58
CA LYS A 450 19.59 36.92 -7.93
C LYS A 450 20.78 37.08 -6.99
N THR A 451 20.58 36.84 -5.70
CA THR A 451 21.66 36.88 -4.70
C THR A 451 22.71 35.81 -4.99
N VAL A 452 22.28 34.58 -5.30
CA VAL A 452 23.18 33.49 -5.68
C VAL A 452 23.97 33.85 -6.95
N PHE A 453 23.32 34.31 -8.02
CA PHE A 453 24.04 34.74 -9.21
C PHE A 453 25.02 35.89 -8.96
N HIS A 454 24.67 36.83 -8.09
CA HIS A 454 25.55 37.94 -7.74
C HIS A 454 26.82 37.45 -7.01
N VAL A 455 26.68 36.47 -6.10
CA VAL A 455 27.83 35.84 -5.41
C VAL A 455 28.79 35.18 -6.40
N TYR A 456 28.28 34.44 -7.38
CA TYR A 456 29.11 33.71 -8.36
C TYR A 456 29.37 34.47 -9.67
N GLN A 457 28.96 35.74 -9.77
CA GLN A 457 28.97 36.49 -11.02
C GLN A 457 30.35 36.50 -11.69
N THR A 458 31.41 36.78 -10.93
CA THR A 458 32.78 36.81 -11.45
C THR A 458 33.22 35.45 -12.01
N THR A 459 32.87 34.35 -11.35
CA THR A 459 33.19 32.98 -11.80
C THR A 459 32.42 32.64 -13.07
N LEU A 460 31.13 32.96 -13.11
CA LEU A 460 30.28 32.74 -14.28
C LEU A 460 30.75 33.55 -15.48
N GLU A 461 31.17 34.81 -15.29
CA GLU A 461 31.75 35.62 -16.37
C GLU A 461 33.08 35.04 -16.88
N GLN A 462 33.93 34.50 -16.00
CA GLN A 462 35.17 33.84 -16.40
C GLN A 462 34.92 32.57 -17.21
N ILE A 463 33.97 31.74 -16.77
CA ILE A 463 33.55 30.54 -17.50
C ILE A 463 32.97 30.94 -18.85
N TYR A 464 32.01 31.87 -18.86
CA TYR A 464 31.40 32.34 -20.10
C TYR A 464 32.47 32.85 -21.08
N ARG A 465 33.44 33.68 -20.65
CA ARG A 465 34.54 34.16 -21.51
C ARG A 465 35.51 33.06 -21.95
N LYS A 466 35.67 32.00 -21.17
CA LYS A 466 36.56 30.87 -21.53
C LYS A 466 35.99 30.06 -22.69
N TYR A 467 34.68 29.85 -22.70
CA TYR A 467 34.00 29.00 -23.69
C TYR A 467 33.29 29.79 -24.80
N ALA A 468 32.99 31.07 -24.57
CA ALA A 468 32.63 32.00 -25.63
C ALA A 468 33.85 32.23 -26.51
N GLY A 469 33.66 32.20 -27.84
CA GLY A 469 34.72 32.52 -28.78
C GLY A 469 35.07 34.01 -28.75
N GLN A 470 35.38 34.60 -29.91
CA GLN A 470 35.75 36.02 -29.99
C GLN A 470 34.60 37.00 -29.68
N MET A 471 33.33 36.59 -29.75
CA MET A 471 32.19 37.50 -29.45
C MET A 471 31.02 36.88 -28.64
N SER A 472 30.80 35.56 -28.66
CA SER A 472 29.64 34.95 -27.99
C SER A 472 29.78 33.44 -27.75
N LEU A 473 28.92 32.88 -26.90
CA LEU A 473 28.90 31.46 -26.54
C LEU A 473 27.90 30.71 -27.41
N ASN A 474 28.36 29.85 -28.31
CA ASN A 474 27.47 28.98 -29.09
C ASN A 474 27.20 27.65 -28.36
N VAL A 475 26.27 26.85 -28.91
CA VAL A 475 25.89 25.54 -28.36
C VAL A 475 27.09 24.62 -28.16
N SER A 476 28.01 24.57 -29.12
CA SER A 476 29.22 23.74 -29.04
C SER A 476 30.13 24.17 -27.88
N GLY A 477 30.28 25.48 -27.66
CA GLY A 477 31.03 26.02 -26.51
C GLY A 477 30.35 25.72 -25.18
N PHE A 478 29.02 25.80 -25.12
CA PHE A 478 28.26 25.46 -23.91
C PHE A 478 28.34 23.96 -23.59
N LEU A 479 28.28 23.09 -24.59
CA LEU A 479 28.46 21.65 -24.41
C LEU A 479 29.87 21.31 -23.93
N ALA A 480 30.91 21.90 -24.52
CA ALA A 480 32.30 21.72 -24.08
C ALA A 480 32.50 22.17 -22.61
N PHE A 481 31.82 23.25 -22.20
CA PHE A 481 31.78 23.66 -20.80
C PHE A 481 31.15 22.59 -19.90
N LEU A 482 29.97 22.09 -20.25
CA LEU A 482 29.28 21.08 -19.44
C LEU A 482 30.07 19.77 -19.35
N GLU A 483 30.79 19.39 -20.42
CA GLU A 483 31.67 18.23 -20.45
C GLU A 483 32.90 18.42 -19.56
N ASP A 484 33.60 19.55 -19.66
CA ASP A 484 34.79 19.85 -18.84
C ASP A 484 34.52 19.78 -17.33
N TYR A 485 33.30 20.14 -16.90
CA TYR A 485 32.87 20.12 -15.51
C TYR A 485 32.11 18.83 -15.11
N ALA A 486 32.07 17.83 -16.00
CA ALA A 486 31.35 16.58 -15.83
C ALA A 486 29.91 16.80 -15.34
N LEU A 487 29.18 17.68 -16.04
CA LEU A 487 27.77 17.98 -15.81
C LEU A 487 26.86 17.19 -16.75
N VAL A 488 27.34 16.83 -17.94
CA VAL A 488 26.70 15.82 -18.79
C VAL A 488 26.82 14.46 -18.06
N SER A 489 25.68 13.85 -17.77
CA SER A 489 25.58 12.61 -16.99
C SER A 489 24.43 11.76 -17.52
N ASP A 490 24.20 10.56 -16.95
CA ASP A 490 23.03 9.72 -17.25
C ASP A 490 21.69 10.48 -17.10
N PHE A 491 21.71 11.60 -16.38
CA PHE A 491 20.55 12.39 -16.02
C PHE A 491 20.39 13.71 -16.80
N LEU A 492 21.42 14.14 -17.54
CA LEU A 492 21.39 15.32 -18.40
C LEU A 492 22.03 14.94 -19.73
N SER A 493 21.20 14.63 -20.73
CA SER A 493 21.66 14.26 -22.06
C SER A 493 21.96 15.48 -22.93
N ILE A 494 22.73 15.30 -23.99
CA ILE A 494 22.95 16.33 -25.04
C ILE A 494 21.61 16.77 -25.65
N GLY A 495 20.62 15.86 -25.75
CA GLY A 495 19.28 16.18 -26.20
C GLY A 495 18.54 17.15 -25.26
N ASP A 496 18.68 16.95 -23.95
CA ASP A 496 18.11 17.83 -22.93
C ASP A 496 18.71 19.23 -22.98
N VAL A 497 20.04 19.32 -23.13
CA VAL A 497 20.74 20.61 -23.26
C VAL A 497 20.25 21.37 -24.50
N ASN A 498 20.18 20.71 -25.66
CA ASN A 498 19.65 21.35 -26.88
C ASN A 498 18.20 21.83 -26.71
N HIS A 499 17.38 21.07 -26.00
CA HIS A 499 16.00 21.45 -25.71
C HIS A 499 15.91 22.66 -24.77
N VAL A 500 16.75 22.74 -23.73
CA VAL A 500 16.85 23.91 -22.84
C VAL A 500 17.22 25.16 -23.64
N LEU A 501 18.28 25.09 -24.45
CA LEU A 501 18.75 26.25 -25.22
C LEU A 501 17.69 26.72 -26.23
N LYS A 502 17.02 25.77 -26.91
CA LYS A 502 15.94 26.10 -27.84
C LYS A 502 14.78 26.82 -27.14
N LYS A 503 14.39 26.40 -25.93
CA LYS A 503 13.33 27.05 -25.16
C LYS A 503 13.69 28.45 -24.70
N ILE A 504 14.94 28.66 -24.27
CA ILE A 504 15.41 29.98 -23.83
C ILE A 504 15.35 30.96 -25.00
N GLN A 505 15.73 30.52 -26.20
CA GLN A 505 15.80 31.37 -27.40
C GLN A 505 14.46 31.60 -28.10
N GLN A 506 13.51 30.64 -28.04
CA GLN A 506 12.21 30.77 -28.70
C GLN A 506 11.35 31.94 -28.16
N ASP A 507 11.49 32.29 -26.87
CA ASP A 507 10.70 33.39 -26.29
C ASP A 507 11.37 34.77 -26.48
N THR A 508 12.64 34.83 -26.87
CA THR A 508 13.34 36.10 -27.19
C THR A 508 12.93 36.64 -28.57
N ASP A 509 12.62 35.75 -29.51
CA ASP A 509 12.18 36.09 -30.87
C ASP A 509 10.70 36.52 -30.93
N ASP A 510 9.85 36.08 -29.99
CA ASP A 510 8.42 36.41 -29.96
C ASP A 510 8.11 37.86 -29.55
N LEU A 511 9.08 38.59 -28.97
CA LEU A 511 8.95 40.03 -28.67
C LEU A 511 9.25 40.94 -29.88
N GLY A 512 9.67 40.38 -31.01
CA GLY A 512 10.11 41.13 -32.20
C GLY A 512 9.11 41.23 -33.35
N ASN A 513 7.98 40.51 -33.32
CA ASN A 513 7.12 40.37 -34.50
C ASN A 513 5.62 40.60 -34.25
N GLU A 514 5.28 41.48 -33.31
CA GLU A 514 3.94 42.09 -33.27
C GLU A 514 3.84 43.24 -34.27
N GLY A 515 3.65 42.92 -35.55
CA GLY A 515 3.41 43.98 -36.53
C GLY A 515 3.38 43.60 -38.01
N ASN A 516 2.69 42.54 -38.43
CA ASN A 516 1.79 42.61 -39.60
C ASN A 516 1.03 41.29 -39.83
N GLY A 517 -0.27 41.39 -40.07
CA GLY A 517 -1.11 40.27 -40.45
C GLY A 517 -0.83 39.76 -41.86
N GLY A 518 -0.94 38.44 -42.04
CA GLY A 518 -0.88 37.82 -43.37
C GLY A 518 -0.92 36.30 -43.30
N ALA A 519 -2.11 35.72 -43.42
CA ALA A 519 -2.28 34.30 -43.66
C ALA A 519 -1.60 33.88 -44.98
N THR A 520 -0.73 32.87 -44.95
CA THR A 520 -0.56 31.91 -46.05
C THR A 520 -0.10 30.54 -45.53
N ASN A 521 -0.76 29.51 -46.05
CA ASN A 521 -0.40 28.09 -45.97
C ASN A 521 0.78 27.77 -46.89
N ASN A 522 1.73 26.98 -46.39
CA ASN A 522 2.62 26.00 -47.03
C ASN A 522 3.89 25.92 -46.16
N GLY A 523 4.52 24.80 -45.84
CA GLY A 523 4.52 23.43 -46.33
C GLY A 523 5.83 22.80 -45.82
N TYR A 524 5.82 21.49 -45.56
CA TYR A 524 6.97 20.56 -45.53
C TYR A 524 8.34 20.99 -44.97
N SER A 525 8.77 20.21 -43.95
CA SER A 525 10.12 19.62 -43.76
C SER A 525 11.37 20.48 -43.91
N SER A 526 12.14 20.59 -42.83
CA SER A 526 13.61 20.65 -42.85
C SER A 526 14.12 20.40 -41.41
N THR A 527 14.63 19.22 -41.08
CA THR A 527 16.05 18.82 -41.11
C THR A 527 17.00 19.73 -40.31
N ASN A 528 17.71 19.10 -39.37
CA ASN A 528 18.91 19.58 -38.66
C ASN A 528 19.79 20.53 -39.48
N THR A 529 19.69 21.83 -39.22
CA THR A 529 20.61 22.96 -39.56
C THR A 529 19.81 24.22 -39.22
N ASP A 530 20.09 25.12 -38.28
CA ASP A 530 21.33 25.64 -37.70
C ASP A 530 21.08 26.01 -36.23
N LEU A 531 21.80 25.41 -35.29
CA LEU A 531 22.03 26.01 -33.97
C LEU A 531 23.29 26.90 -34.06
N HIS A 532 23.24 27.91 -34.95
CA HIS A 532 24.15 29.07 -34.90
C HIS A 532 23.66 30.10 -33.88
N ALA A 533 22.94 29.64 -32.86
CA ALA A 533 22.32 30.49 -31.88
C ALA A 533 23.37 30.82 -30.80
N GLU A 534 23.75 32.09 -30.77
CA GLU A 534 24.71 32.65 -29.84
C GLU A 534 23.98 32.99 -28.54
N LEU A 535 24.45 32.43 -27.42
CA LEU A 535 23.92 32.72 -26.08
C LEU A 535 24.58 33.99 -25.56
N THR A 536 23.76 34.98 -25.19
CA THR A 536 24.17 36.10 -24.35
C THR A 536 24.55 35.62 -22.95
N PHE A 537 25.24 36.48 -22.17
CA PHE A 537 25.54 36.14 -20.77
C PHE A 537 24.27 35.92 -19.93
N THR A 538 23.20 36.66 -20.21
CA THR A 538 21.91 36.48 -19.54
C THR A 538 21.28 35.13 -19.86
N GLU A 539 21.28 34.73 -21.13
CA GLU A 539 20.78 33.41 -21.56
C GLU A 539 21.67 32.27 -21.04
N PHE A 540 22.98 32.50 -20.94
CA PHE A 540 23.89 31.57 -20.25
C PHE A 540 23.50 31.40 -18.78
N CYS A 541 23.24 32.47 -18.04
CA CYS A 541 22.78 32.38 -16.65
C CYS A 541 21.42 31.67 -16.53
N GLU A 542 20.49 31.93 -17.46
CA GLU A 542 19.19 31.23 -17.51
C GLU A 542 19.37 29.73 -17.78
N ALA A 543 20.26 29.37 -18.71
CA ALA A 543 20.64 27.99 -18.98
C ALA A 543 21.25 27.34 -17.74
N MET A 544 22.15 28.03 -17.02
CA MET A 544 22.71 27.54 -15.75
C MET A 544 21.64 27.27 -14.69
N GLY A 545 20.61 28.12 -14.62
CA GLY A 545 19.44 27.90 -13.78
C GLY A 545 18.68 26.61 -14.13
N ALA A 546 18.45 26.37 -15.42
CA ALA A 546 17.82 25.15 -15.89
C ALA A 546 18.69 23.92 -15.59
N ILE A 547 20.01 23.99 -15.82
CA ILE A 547 20.95 22.90 -15.53
C ILE A 547 20.96 22.56 -14.02
N ALA A 548 20.80 23.54 -13.13
CA ALA A 548 20.69 23.29 -11.68
C ALA A 548 19.50 22.39 -11.31
N LEU A 549 18.38 22.50 -12.03
CA LEU A 549 17.20 21.66 -11.82
C LEU A 549 17.42 20.22 -12.31
N TYR A 550 18.27 20.02 -13.33
CA TYR A 550 18.69 18.68 -13.75
C TYR A 550 19.72 18.09 -12.80
N TYR A 551 20.60 18.92 -12.26
CA TYR A 551 21.66 18.52 -11.33
C TYR A 551 21.09 18.06 -9.98
N ASN A 552 20.11 18.78 -9.44
CA ASN A 552 19.37 18.37 -8.25
C ASN A 552 17.87 18.21 -8.57
N ARG A 553 17.42 16.95 -8.65
CA ARG A 553 16.05 16.58 -9.04
C ARG A 553 15.06 16.59 -7.88
N ASP A 554 15.50 16.80 -6.65
CA ASP A 554 14.61 16.83 -5.50
C ASP A 554 13.72 18.08 -5.55
N ILE A 555 12.45 17.87 -5.90
CA ILE A 555 11.46 18.95 -6.05
C ILE A 555 11.24 19.76 -4.77
N PHE A 556 11.57 19.22 -3.60
CA PHE A 556 11.38 19.88 -2.30
C PHE A 556 12.54 20.82 -1.93
N VAL A 557 13.67 20.74 -2.64
CA VAL A 557 14.77 21.69 -2.46
C VAL A 557 14.44 22.99 -3.21
N PRO A 558 14.44 24.18 -2.60
CA PRO A 558 14.19 25.42 -3.32
C PRO A 558 15.22 25.68 -4.44
N VAL A 559 14.78 26.30 -5.55
CA VAL A 559 15.60 26.53 -6.77
C VAL A 559 16.93 27.23 -6.45
N HIS A 560 16.93 28.25 -5.60
CA HIS A 560 18.15 28.99 -5.23
C HIS A 560 19.20 28.11 -4.54
N LYS A 561 18.79 27.11 -3.75
CA LYS A 561 19.72 26.17 -3.11
C LYS A 561 20.34 25.22 -4.12
N ARG A 562 19.54 24.70 -5.06
CA ARG A 562 20.04 23.85 -6.14
C ARG A 562 21.02 24.59 -7.04
N LEU A 563 20.73 25.86 -7.31
CA LEU A 563 21.61 26.76 -8.05
C LEU A 563 22.94 26.96 -7.30
N ASP A 564 22.89 27.27 -6.01
CA ASP A 564 24.08 27.45 -5.17
C ASP A 564 24.95 26.18 -5.12
N GLU A 565 24.32 25.00 -4.97
CA GLU A 565 25.00 23.70 -5.01
C GLU A 565 25.74 23.46 -6.34
N LEU A 566 25.07 23.73 -7.47
CA LEU A 566 25.68 23.61 -8.80
C LEU A 566 26.85 24.59 -8.96
N LEU A 567 26.64 25.87 -8.62
CA LEU A 567 27.65 26.91 -8.83
C LEU A 567 28.86 26.75 -7.90
N THR A 568 28.65 26.23 -6.68
CA THR A 568 29.75 25.85 -5.78
C THR A 568 30.68 24.83 -6.43
N LYS A 569 30.13 23.83 -7.15
CA LYS A 569 30.94 22.85 -7.90
C LYS A 569 31.84 23.52 -8.95
N LEU A 570 31.33 24.57 -9.62
CA LEU A 570 32.05 25.28 -10.69
C LEU A 570 33.23 26.12 -10.19
N VAL A 571 33.27 26.47 -8.90
CA VAL A 571 34.41 27.16 -8.28
C VAL A 571 35.66 26.27 -8.23
N THR A 572 35.47 24.94 -8.24
CA THR A 572 36.58 24.00 -8.27
C THR A 572 37.04 23.80 -9.72
N PRO A 573 38.32 24.02 -10.06
CA PRO A 573 38.79 23.90 -11.44
C PRO A 573 38.61 22.47 -11.97
N PRO A 574 38.29 22.30 -13.27
CA PRO A 574 38.10 20.99 -13.87
C PRO A 574 39.38 20.16 -13.79
N ALA A 575 39.24 18.85 -13.54
CA ALA A 575 40.33 17.94 -13.17
C ALA A 575 41.53 17.93 -14.15
N GLU A 576 41.32 18.32 -15.41
CA GLU A 576 42.37 18.38 -16.45
C GLU A 576 43.33 19.57 -16.31
N ALA A 577 42.97 20.62 -15.57
CA ALA A 577 43.86 21.76 -15.32
C ALA A 577 45.07 21.40 -14.42
N THR A 578 44.97 20.29 -13.67
CA THR A 578 46.05 19.79 -12.81
C THR A 578 47.12 19.04 -13.60
N ILE A 579 46.81 18.54 -14.81
CA ILE A 579 47.75 17.75 -15.63
C ILE A 579 48.60 18.64 -16.55
N ARG A 580 48.06 19.77 -17.03
CA ARG A 580 48.83 20.68 -17.92
C ARG A 580 49.85 21.56 -17.20
N LYS A 581 49.69 21.83 -15.90
CA LYS A 581 50.70 22.58 -15.12
C LYS A 581 51.95 21.75 -14.80
N THR A 582 51.83 20.43 -14.67
CA THR A 582 52.96 19.52 -14.44
C THR A 582 53.76 19.23 -15.71
N SER A 583 53.14 19.29 -16.90
CA SER A 583 53.85 19.09 -18.18
C SER A 583 54.66 20.30 -18.66
N VAL A 584 54.38 21.53 -18.15
CA VAL A 584 55.17 22.72 -18.52
C VAL A 584 56.35 22.95 -17.56
N SER A 585 56.29 22.47 -16.31
CA SER A 585 57.43 22.59 -15.37
C SER A 585 58.52 21.52 -15.56
N MET A 586 58.31 20.52 -16.42
CA MET A 586 59.29 19.47 -16.74
C MET A 586 60.08 19.72 -18.04
N GLY A 587 59.81 20.83 -18.74
CA GLY A 587 60.51 21.23 -19.97
C GLY A 587 61.56 22.33 -19.80
N MET A 588 61.84 22.78 -18.57
CA MET A 588 62.92 23.71 -18.24
C MET A 588 63.61 23.27 -16.94
N ALA A 589 64.40 22.20 -17.04
CA ALA A 589 65.49 21.87 -16.12
C ALA A 589 66.55 21.07 -16.87
#